data_AF-A0A0B8P960-F1
#
_entry.id   AF-A0A0B8P960-F1
#
_cell.length_a   1.000
_cell.length_b   1.000
_cell.length_c   1.000
_cell.angle_alpha   90.00
_cell.angle_beta   90.00
_cell.angle_gamma   90.00
#
_symmetry.space_group_name_H-M   'P 1'
#
loop_
_entity.id
_entity.type
_entity.pdbx_description
1 polymer ?
#
loop_
_entity_poly.entity_id
_entity_poly.type
_entity_poly.pdbx_seq_one_letter_code
_entity_poly.pdbx_strand_id
1 'polypeptide(L)' 'MDPHLGAGLEYQFHKNWSGALEYTWYNDIGGPDIDYFGISVAYHWH' A
#
# COMPACT_ATOMS: atom_id res chain seq x y z
N MET A 1 7.31 14.17 14.06
CA MET A 1 7.38 13.31 12.86
C MET A 1 7.13 11.92 13.38
N ASP A 2 5.87 11.56 13.38
CA ASP A 2 5.39 10.32 13.96
C ASP A 2 5.81 9.17 13.03
N PRO A 3 6.41 8.09 13.57
CA PRO A 3 6.85 6.98 12.74
C PRO A 3 5.64 6.28 12.13
N HIS A 4 5.61 6.16 10.80
CA HIS A 4 4.60 5.39 10.07
C HIS A 4 5.22 4.09 9.58
N LEU A 5 4.51 2.97 9.75
CA LEU A 5 4.97 1.67 9.28
C LEU A 5 3.96 1.14 8.26
N GLY A 6 4.39 1.07 7.01
CA GLY A 6 3.61 0.55 5.89
C GLY A 6 4.17 -0.77 5.40
N ALA A 7 3.28 -1.69 5.07
CA ALA A 7 3.61 -2.95 4.40
C ALA A 7 2.76 -3.07 3.13
N GLY A 8 3.40 -3.43 2.02
CA GLY A 8 2.74 -3.64 0.75
C GLY A 8 3.22 -4.90 0.05
N LEU A 9 2.33 -5.50 -0.73
CA LEU A 9 2.63 -6.61 -1.63
C LEU A 9 2.26 -6.21 -3.04
N GLU A 10 3.23 -6.30 -3.95
CA GLU A 10 2.99 -6.17 -5.38
C GLU A 10 3.10 -7.54 -6.05
N TYR A 11 2.17 -7.81 -6.96
CA TYR A 11 2.15 -9.05 -7.73
C TYR A 11 1.86 -8.78 -9.21
N GLN A 12 2.75 -9.28 -10.07
CA GLN A 12 2.55 -9.29 -11.51
C GLN A 12 1.74 -10.53 -11.92
N PHE A 13 0.44 -10.34 -12.15
CA PHE A 13 -0.46 -11.42 -12.58
C PHE A 13 -0.57 -11.56 -14.10
N HIS A 14 -0.06 -10.60 -14.87
CA HIS A 14 0.03 -10.69 -16.33
C HIS A 14 1.30 -10.00 -16.83
N LYS A 15 1.80 -10.38 -18.03
CA LYS A 15 2.99 -9.74 -18.65
C LYS A 15 2.90 -8.22 -18.73
N ASN A 16 1.68 -7.69 -18.78
CA ASN A 16 1.40 -6.28 -18.90
C ASN A 16 0.64 -5.73 -17.69
N TRP A 17 0.31 -6.53 -16.68
CA TRP A 17 -0.46 -6.05 -15.54
C TRP A 17 0.19 -6.46 -14.22
N SER A 18 0.36 -5.48 -13.36
CA SER A 18 0.67 -5.68 -11.94
C SER A 18 -0.47 -5.14 -11.09
N GLY A 19 -0.67 -5.77 -9.95
CA GLY A 19 -1.55 -5.27 -8.90
C GLY A 19 -0.75 -5.12 -7.62
N ALA A 20 -1.06 -4.10 -6.84
CA ALA A 20 -0.48 -3.93 -5.52
C ALA A 20 -1.58 -3.74 -4.47
N LEU A 21 -1.29 -4.27 -3.28
CA LEU A 21 -2.06 -4.11 -2.07
C LEU A 21 -1.16 -3.46 -1.04
N GLU A 22 -1.61 -2.34 -0.50
CA GLU A 22 -0.85 -1.54 0.46
C GLU A 22 -1.67 -1.38 1.73
N TYR A 23 -1.05 -1.69 2.86
CA TYR A 23 -1.62 -1.44 4.18
C TYR A 23 -0.63 -0.57 4.96
N THR A 24 -1.09 0.62 5.34
CA THR A 24 -0.29 1.54 6.14
C THR A 24 -0.97 1.76 7.46
N TRP A 25 -0.24 1.46 8.53
CA TRP A 25 -0.66 1.73 9.88
C TRP A 25 0.02 3.01 10.39
N TYR A 26 -0.81 4.00 10.73
CA TYR A 26 -0.34 5.21 11.39
C TYR A 26 -0.43 4.98 12.90
N ASN A 27 0.71 4.71 13.54
CA ASN A 27 0.79 4.71 15.00
C ASN A 27 1.00 6.15 15.50
N ASP A 28 -0.08 6.83 15.82
CA ASP A 28 0.01 8.09 16.55
C ASP A 28 0.07 7.75 18.06
N ILE A 29 1.21 8.01 18.71
CA ILE A 29 1.41 7.74 20.15
C ILE A 29 0.57 8.71 21.02
N GLY A 30 -0.26 9.58 20.43
CA GLY A 30 -1.15 10.49 21.15
C GLY A 30 -2.47 10.85 20.46
N GLY A 31 -2.89 10.14 19.41
CA GLY A 31 -4.07 10.49 18.59
C GLY A 31 -4.79 9.27 17.98
N PRO A 32 -5.93 9.47 17.30
CA PRO A 32 -6.74 8.38 16.77
C PRO A 32 -5.95 7.53 15.76
N ASP A 33 -5.98 6.21 15.94
CA ASP A 33 -5.39 5.25 15.00
C ASP A 33 -6.02 5.41 13.61
N ILE A 34 -5.21 5.75 12.61
CA ILE A 34 -5.66 5.85 11.21
C ILE A 34 -5.11 4.66 10.43
N ASP A 35 -6.01 3.80 9.97
CA ASP A 35 -5.69 2.70 9.08
C ASP A 35 -5.93 3.10 7.62
N TYR A 36 -4.89 3.00 6.79
CA TYR A 36 -5.01 3.20 5.34
C TYR A 36 -4.87 1.86 4.62
N PHE A 37 -5.86 1.56 3.78
CA PHE A 37 -5.84 0.41 2.89
C PHE A 37 -5.95 0.88 1.43
N GLY A 38 -4.95 0.52 0.63
CA GLY A 38 -4.84 0.84 -0.79
C GLY A 38 -4.86 -0.42 -1.64
N ILE A 39 -5.60 -0.36 -2.74
CA ILE A 39 -5.50 -1.33 -3.83
C ILE A 39 -5.22 -0.58 -5.13
N SER A 40 -4.23 -1.04 -5.88
CA SER A 40 -3.86 -0.43 -7.16
C SER A 40 -3.65 -1.50 -8.22
N VAL A 41 -3.85 -1.09 -9.47
CA VAL A 41 -3.56 -1.90 -10.66
C VAL A 41 -2.79 -1.01 -11.63
N ALA A 42 -1.72 -1.54 -12.20
CA ALA A 42 -0.90 -0.85 -13.18
C ALA A 42 -0.85 -1.65 -14.47
N TYR A 43 -0.96 -0.95 -15.59
CA TYR A 43 -0.85 -1.53 -16.93
C TYR A 43 0.45 -1.06 -17.60
N HIS A 44 1.28 -2.01 -17.99
CA HIS A 44 2.56 -1.80 -18.62
C HIS A 44 2.41 -1.98 -20.15
N TRP A 45 2.50 -0.88 -20.88
CA TRP A 45 2.59 -0.85 -22.34
C TRP A 45 4.09 -0.92 -22.70
N HIS A 46 4.60 -2.11 -22.98
CA HIS A 46 5.93 -2.31 -23.57
C HIS A 46 5.77 -2.64 -25.05
#